data_AF-A0A948V9L8-F1
#
_entry.id   AF-A0A948V9L8-F1
#
_cell.length_a   1.000
_cell.length_b   1.000
_cell.length_c   1.000
_cell.angle_alpha   90.00
_cell.angle_beta   90.00
_cell.angle_gamma   90.00
#
_symmetry.space_group_name_H-M   'P 1'
#
loop_
_entity.id
_entity.type
_entity.pdbx_description
1 polymer ?
#
loop_
_entity_poly.entity_id
_entity_poly.type
_entity_poly.pdbx_seq_one_letter_code
_entity_poly.pdbx_strand_id
1 'polypeptide(L)'
;MFRNEALERGRFKRVPDRWETEFGRWVADFGVPRIVAGLAHDPTLRVTNQAVYEWLQGHTPRPARAMALVEMSRGRLTLEAIYQHSRQITQPEGDSGGPR
;
A
#
# COMPACT_ATOMS: atom_id res chain seq x y z
N MET A 1 -9.42 17.74 24.42
CA MET A 1 -8.24 18.36 23.78
C MET A 1 -7.92 17.53 22.55
N PHE A 2 -8.19 18.07 21.36
CA PHE A 2 -8.25 17.32 20.12
C PHE A 2 -6.85 17.04 19.54
N ARG A 3 -6.70 15.85 18.94
CA ARG A 3 -5.53 15.35 18.19
C ARG A 3 -5.00 16.29 17.07
N ASN A 4 -5.68 17.40 16.83
CA ASN A 4 -5.39 18.37 15.77
C ASN A 4 -4.25 19.35 16.12
N GLU A 5 -4.05 19.75 17.39
CA GLU A 5 -3.00 20.72 17.75
C GLU A 5 -1.57 20.13 17.72
N ALA A 6 -1.43 18.79 17.81
CA ALA A 6 -0.13 18.13 17.77
C ALA A 6 0.42 17.95 16.33
N LEU A 7 -0.48 17.95 15.33
CA LEU A 7 -0.11 17.83 13.91
C LEU A 7 0.46 19.15 13.34
N GLU A 8 0.03 20.30 13.84
CA GLU A 8 0.51 21.62 13.37
C GLU A 8 1.93 21.98 13.84
N ARG A 9 2.44 21.30 14.87
CA ARG A 9 3.80 21.55 15.41
C ARG A 9 4.93 20.73 14.75
N GLY A 10 4.66 19.99 13.67
CA GLY A 10 5.69 19.28 12.90
C GLY A 10 6.43 18.19 13.66
N ARG A 11 5.87 17.66 14.77
CA ARG A 11 6.53 16.68 15.65
C ARG A 11 6.28 15.21 15.30
N PHE A 12 5.37 14.93 14.38
CA PHE A 12 5.08 13.59 13.86
C PHE A 12 4.76 13.73 12.38
N LYS A 13 5.54 13.12 11.49
CA LYS A 13 5.22 13.14 10.06
C LYS A 13 3.95 12.31 9.85
N ARG A 14 2.90 12.89 9.25
CA ARG A 14 1.65 12.16 8.94
C ARG A 14 1.99 10.88 8.18
N VAL A 15 1.72 9.72 8.79
CA VAL A 15 1.63 8.46 8.04
C VAL A 15 0.50 8.67 7.04
N PRO A 16 0.73 8.52 5.72
CA PRO A 16 -0.35 8.61 4.74
C PRO A 16 -1.44 7.60 5.13
N ASP A 17 -2.71 7.99 5.05
CA ASP A 17 -3.76 6.97 5.11
C ASP A 17 -3.46 5.96 3.98
N ARG A 18 -3.54 4.66 4.27
CA ARG A 18 -3.30 3.61 3.26
C ARG A 18 -4.09 3.86 1.97
N TRP A 19 -5.25 4.50 2.07
CA TRP A 19 -6.13 4.88 0.96
C TRP A 19 -5.71 6.16 0.22
N GLU A 20 -4.80 6.96 0.75
CA GLU A 20 -4.30 8.17 0.09
C GLU A 20 -3.17 7.91 -0.91
N THR A 21 -2.52 6.75 -0.81
CA THR A 21 -1.47 6.33 -1.75
C THR A 21 -2.04 5.98 -3.13
N GLU A 22 -1.26 6.09 -4.20
CA GLU A 22 -1.69 5.71 -5.55
C GLU A 22 -2.19 4.26 -5.60
N PHE A 23 -1.45 3.34 -4.98
CA PHE A 23 -1.86 1.94 -4.85
C PHE A 23 -3.18 1.79 -4.08
N GLY A 24 -3.32 2.46 -2.93
CA GLY A 24 -4.53 2.40 -2.11
C GLY A 24 -5.76 2.94 -2.83
N ARG A 25 -5.63 4.09 -3.49
CA ARG A 25 -6.71 4.67 -4.32
C ARG A 25 -7.11 3.73 -5.44
N TRP A 26 -6.13 3.15 -6.14
CA TRP A 26 -6.41 2.18 -7.19
C TRP A 26 -7.15 0.95 -6.66
N VAL A 27 -6.75 0.40 -5.51
CA VAL A 27 -7.46 -0.74 -4.90
C VAL A 27 -8.88 -0.37 -4.47
N ALA A 28 -9.10 0.84 -3.93
CA ALA A 28 -10.43 1.34 -3.57
C ALA A 28 -11.34 1.47 -4.80
N ASP A 29 -10.82 2.03 -5.90
CA ASP A 29 -11.55 2.23 -7.15
C ASP A 29 -11.82 0.90 -7.87
N PHE A 30 -10.82 0.02 -7.94
CA PHE A 30 -10.88 -1.21 -8.73
C PHE A 30 -11.63 -2.34 -8.01
N GLY A 31 -11.43 -2.43 -6.69
CA GLY A 31 -12.10 -3.36 -5.78
C GLY A 31 -11.32 -4.66 -5.53
N VAL A 32 -11.16 -5.00 -4.25
CA VAL A 32 -10.50 -6.23 -3.79
C VAL A 32 -11.07 -7.51 -4.42
N PRO A 33 -12.41 -7.72 -4.51
CA PRO A 33 -12.94 -8.93 -5.12
C PRO A 33 -12.56 -9.09 -6.59
N ARG A 34 -12.45 -7.97 -7.33
CA ARG A 34 -12.07 -7.99 -8.74
C ARG A 34 -10.58 -8.32 -8.93
N ILE A 35 -9.72 -7.84 -8.04
CA ILE A 35 -8.29 -8.21 -8.01
C ILE A 35 -8.16 -9.72 -7.81
N VAL A 36 -8.82 -10.26 -6.79
CA VAL A 36 -8.76 -11.69 -6.46
C VAL A 36 -9.27 -12.54 -7.62
N ALA A 37 -10.42 -12.18 -8.21
CA ALA A 37 -10.95 -12.87 -9.38
C ALA A 37 -9.99 -12.80 -10.58
N GLY A 38 -9.41 -11.63 -10.87
CA GLY A 38 -8.50 -11.44 -12.00
C GLY A 38 -7.21 -12.26 -11.88
N LEU A 39 -6.72 -12.50 -10.66
CA LEU A 39 -5.53 -13.32 -10.40
C LEU A 39 -5.84 -14.81 -10.19
N ALA A 40 -7.10 -15.22 -10.12
CA ALA A 40 -7.49 -16.59 -9.77
C ALA A 40 -7.19 -17.62 -10.86
N HIS A 41 -7.05 -17.17 -12.11
CA HIS A 41 -6.83 -18.01 -13.30
C HIS A 41 -5.42 -18.60 -13.37
N ASP A 42 -4.42 -17.90 -12.82
CA ASP A 42 -3.05 -18.39 -12.75
C ASP A 42 -2.75 -18.94 -11.34
N PRO A 43 -2.46 -20.25 -11.21
CA PRO A 43 -2.14 -20.87 -9.91
C PRO A 43 -0.97 -20.20 -9.17
N THR A 44 -0.02 -19.62 -9.89
CA THR A 44 1.16 -18.95 -9.33
C THR A 44 0.86 -17.54 -8.81
N LEU A 45 -0.19 -16.90 -9.34
CA LEU A 45 -0.60 -15.55 -8.98
C LEU A 45 -1.78 -15.50 -8.02
N ARG A 46 -2.47 -16.64 -7.81
CA ARG A 46 -3.63 -16.73 -6.93
C ARG A 46 -3.37 -16.11 -5.55
N VAL A 47 -4.32 -15.30 -5.11
CA VAL A 47 -4.33 -14.58 -3.83
C VAL A 47 -5.70 -14.62 -3.18
N THR A 48 -5.75 -14.25 -1.90
CA THR A 48 -6.96 -14.11 -1.12
C THR A 48 -7.27 -12.62 -0.89
N ASN A 49 -8.49 -12.29 -0.45
CA ASN A 49 -8.83 -10.94 -0.01
C ASN A 49 -7.85 -10.46 1.09
N GLN A 50 -7.49 -11.37 2.00
CA GLN A 50 -6.55 -11.12 3.09
C GLN A 50 -5.19 -10.66 2.55
N ALA A 51 -4.64 -11.32 1.54
CA ALA A 51 -3.36 -10.92 0.94
C ALA A 51 -3.41 -9.49 0.36
N VAL A 52 -4.54 -9.09 -0.22
CA VAL A 52 -4.71 -7.71 -0.73
C VAL A 52 -4.77 -6.71 0.42
N TYR A 53 -5.46 -7.04 1.52
CA TYR A 53 -5.46 -6.19 2.71
C TYR A 53 -4.10 -6.11 3.40
N GLU A 54 -3.33 -7.20 3.43
CA GLU A 54 -1.95 -7.19 3.89
C GLU A 54 -1.11 -6.23 3.05
N TRP A 55 -1.29 -6.21 1.72
CA TRP A 55 -0.60 -5.22 0.88
C TRP A 55 -0.98 -3.79 1.23
N LEU A 56 -2.26 -3.53 1.49
CA LEU A 56 -2.75 -2.23 1.97
C LEU A 56 -2.23 -1.86 3.37
N GLN A 57 -1.80 -2.84 4.15
CA GLN A 57 -1.14 -2.65 5.46
C GLN A 57 0.38 -2.52 5.32
N GLY A 58 0.89 -2.45 4.09
CA GLY A 58 2.31 -2.24 3.79
C GLY A 58 3.09 -3.50 3.47
N HIS A 59 2.50 -4.70 3.55
CA HIS A 59 3.20 -5.91 3.13
C HIS A 59 3.53 -5.85 1.63
N THR A 60 4.77 -6.19 1.28
CA THR A 60 5.20 -6.11 -0.13
C THR A 60 4.68 -7.31 -0.92
N PRO A 61 3.93 -7.10 -2.02
CA PRO A 61 3.56 -8.18 -2.91
C PRO A 61 4.79 -8.80 -3.56
N ARG A 62 4.74 -10.10 -3.86
CA ARG A 62 5.78 -10.77 -4.66
C ARG A 62 5.88 -10.11 -6.04
N PRO A 63 7.07 -10.05 -6.68
CA PRO A 63 7.25 -9.38 -7.96
C PRO A 63 6.28 -9.83 -9.06
N ALA A 64 6.02 -11.14 -9.18
CA ALA A 64 5.06 -11.67 -10.14
C ALA A 64 3.63 -11.11 -9.96
N ARG A 65 3.20 -10.95 -8.69
CA ARG A 65 1.89 -10.37 -8.37
C ARG A 65 1.87 -8.87 -8.60
N ALA A 66 2.96 -8.16 -8.28
CA ALA A 66 3.08 -6.74 -8.56
C ALA A 66 2.99 -6.45 -10.07
N MET A 67 3.67 -7.25 -10.91
CA MET A 67 3.57 -7.14 -12.37
C MET A 67 2.14 -7.40 -12.86
N ALA A 68 1.48 -8.45 -12.36
CA ALA A 68 0.09 -8.74 -12.73
C ALA A 68 -0.88 -7.62 -12.34
N LEU A 69 -0.67 -6.94 -11.21
CA LEU A 69 -1.46 -5.77 -10.81
C LEU A 69 -1.25 -4.59 -11.76
N VAL A 70 0.00 -4.34 -12.19
CA VAL A 70 0.31 -3.30 -13.19
C VAL A 70 -0.38 -3.59 -14.51
N GLU A 71 -0.30 -4.82 -15.02
CA GLU A 71 -1.00 -5.24 -16.23
C GLU A 71 -2.52 -5.07 -16.11
N MET A 72 -3.09 -5.54 -14.99
CA MET A 72 -4.52 -5.42 -14.70
C MET A 72 -4.99 -3.95 -14.62
N SER A 73 -4.13 -3.05 -14.14
CA SER A 73 -4.39 -1.61 -14.09
C SER A 73 -4.36 -0.91 -15.44
N ARG A 74 -3.82 -1.56 -16.49
CA ARG A 74 -3.57 -0.98 -17.82
C ARG A 74 -2.74 0.30 -17.76
N GLY A 75 -1.71 0.31 -16.92
CA GLY A 75 -0.79 1.44 -16.74
C GLY A 75 -1.27 2.54 -15.79
N ARG A 76 -2.44 2.37 -15.14
CA ARG A 76 -2.90 3.29 -14.07
C ARG A 76 -2.18 3.09 -12.74
N LEU A 77 -1.48 1.97 -12.59
CA LEU A 77 -0.67 1.63 -11.43
C LEU A 77 0.73 1.25 -11.92
N THR A 78 1.76 1.76 -11.27
CA THR A 78 3.16 1.43 -11.57
C THR A 78 3.76 0.50 -10.51
N LEU A 79 4.83 -0.23 -10.86
CA LEU A 79 5.60 -1.01 -9.87
C LEU A 79 6.16 -0.11 -8.76
N GLU A 80 6.60 1.09 -9.13
CA GLU A 80 7.10 2.07 -8.17
C GLU A 80 6.02 2.46 -7.15
N ALA A 81 4.79 2.76 -7.60
CA ALA A 81 3.67 3.08 -6.73
C ALA A 81 3.34 1.95 -5.73
N ILE A 82 3.41 0.68 -6.18
CA ILE A 82 3.19 -0.49 -5.32
C ILE A 82 4.26 -0.58 -4.23
N TYR A 83 5.55 -0.51 -4.58
CA TYR A 83 6.63 -0.62 -3.59
C TYR A 83 6.77 0.63 -2.72
N GLN A 84 6.45 1.80 -3.27
CA GLN A 84 6.40 3.06 -2.52
C GLN A 84 5.31 3.01 -1.46
N HIS A 85 4.15 2.42 -1.77
CA HIS A 85 3.11 2.16 -0.77
C HIS A 85 3.65 1.36 0.41
N SER A 86 4.28 0.20 0.17
CA SER A 86 4.87 -0.60 1.26
C SER A 86 5.84 0.21 2.11
N ARG A 87 6.71 1.02 1.50
CA ARG A 87 7.63 1.89 2.25
C ARG A 87 6.92 2.96 3.07
N GLN A 88 5.87 3.57 2.53
CA GLN A 88 5.11 4.64 3.19
C GLN A 88 4.27 4.12 4.36
N ILE A 89 3.75 2.91 4.27
CA ILE A 89 2.89 2.31 5.30
C ILE A 89 3.71 1.54 6.35
N THR A 90 4.79 0.87 5.94
CA THR A 90 5.60 0.08 6.87
C THR A 90 6.50 0.93 7.75
N GLN A 91 6.94 2.13 7.35
CA GLN A 91 7.78 2.99 8.19
C GLN A 91 7.08 3.35 9.51
N PRO A 92 7.48 2.76 10.66
CA PRO A 92 7.20 3.36 11.95
C PRO A 92 8.26 4.45 12.16
N GLU A 93 7.92 5.61 12.71
CA GLU A 93 8.96 6.53 13.17
C GLU A 93 9.90 5.78 14.14
N GLY A 94 11.16 5.61 13.75
CA GLY A 94 12.08 4.76 14.49
C GLY A 94 13.51 4.77 13.96
N ASP A 95 14.04 5.95 13.62
CA ASP A 95 15.46 6.22 13.83
C ASP A 95 15.72 7.74 13.91
N SER A 96 15.26 8.35 15.00
CA SER A 96 15.88 9.58 15.50
C SER A 96 16.81 9.16 16.63
N GLY A 97 17.97 8.62 16.24
CA GLY A 97 19.14 8.56 17.10
C GLY A 97 19.50 9.98 17.55
N GLY A 98 19.01 10.37 18.73
CA GLY A 98 19.44 11.59 19.38
C GLY A 98 20.92 11.48 19.78
N PRO A 99 21.70 12.57 19.72
CA PRO A 99 23.06 12.56 20.23
C PRO A 99 23.01 12.36 21.75
N ARG A 100 23.84 11.45 22.28
CA ARG A 100 24.26 11.45 23.68
C ARG A 100 25.56 12.22 23.80
#